data_AF-A0A954UUI9-F1
#
_entry.id   AF-A0A954UUI9-F1
#
_cell.length_a   1.000
_cell.length_b   1.000
_cell.length_c   1.000
_cell.angle_alpha   90.00
_cell.angle_beta   90.00
_cell.angle_gamma   90.00
#
_symmetry.space_group_name_H-M   'P 1'
#
loop_
_entity.id
_entity.type
_entity.pdbx_description
1 polymer ?
#
loop_
_entity_poly.entity_id
_entity_poly.type
_entity_poly.pdbx_seq_one_letter_code
_entity_poly.pdbx_strand_id
1 'polypeptide(L)'
;MRLLDLRQYRELLIGRASIAGDPCEARWTGEAEAIRDVDSGAALQYAAEAWPTLGLKPRSLQARDVTSVVARGGRLFHHIRAFPRKLPETCVVVTEPTLGQGGCDAHILINFAADSVRPVLDCPAFHYQGPATAAKIRQMIGRIDPNEDNPFAILSRTEGTYLQTLRIDEGYLLEHQLVNVSSHYEVPAPVPGESVTEAMLSYLRGDYQWLEMFDWQKQELD
;
A
#
# COMPACT_ATOMS: atom_id res chain seq x y z
N MET A 1 -18.44 2.89 7.22
CA MET A 1 -17.36 2.08 6.61
C MET A 1 -16.02 2.59 7.12
N ARG A 2 -15.09 1.71 7.44
CA ARG A 2 -13.73 2.08 7.84
C ARG A 2 -12.77 1.71 6.70
N LEU A 3 -11.70 2.48 6.53
CA LEU A 3 -10.57 2.00 5.74
C LEU A 3 -9.85 0.95 6.56
N LEU A 4 -9.30 -0.06 5.90
CA LEU A 4 -8.42 -1.00 6.58
C LEU A 4 -7.27 -0.19 7.17
N ASP A 5 -7.04 -0.34 8.48
CA ASP A 5 -5.75 0.06 9.04
C ASP A 5 -4.69 -0.79 8.34
N LEU A 6 -3.65 -0.13 7.84
CA LEU A 6 -2.55 -0.73 7.10
C LEU A 6 -1.84 -1.84 7.91
N ARG A 7 -2.00 -1.87 9.24
CA ARG A 7 -1.63 -3.02 10.10
C ARG A 7 -2.43 -4.29 9.79
N GLN A 8 -3.74 -4.19 9.58
CA GLN A 8 -4.58 -5.32 9.14
C GLN A 8 -4.23 -5.72 7.69
N TYR A 9 -3.70 -4.78 6.91
CA TYR A 9 -3.22 -5.02 5.55
C TYR A 9 -1.85 -5.73 5.53
N ARG A 10 -1.02 -5.55 6.56
CA ARG A 10 0.14 -6.40 6.79
C ARG A 10 -0.26 -7.86 7.01
N GLU A 11 -1.37 -8.12 7.70
CA GLU A 11 -1.88 -9.48 7.88
C GLU A 11 -2.26 -10.12 6.53
N LEU A 12 -2.68 -9.32 5.55
CA LEU A 12 -2.88 -9.75 4.15
C LEU A 12 -1.55 -10.12 3.46
N LEU A 13 -0.49 -9.35 3.66
CA LEU A 13 0.72 -9.42 2.84
C LEU A 13 1.86 -10.25 3.44
N ILE A 14 2.05 -10.25 4.75
CA ILE A 14 3.24 -10.84 5.38
C ILE A 14 2.91 -12.19 5.98
N GLY A 15 3.02 -13.27 5.19
CA GLY A 15 3.41 -14.56 5.75
C GLY A 15 4.74 -14.39 6.50
N ARG A 16 4.93 -14.93 7.71
CA ARG A 16 6.20 -14.81 8.46
C ARG A 16 7.36 -15.32 7.59
N ALA A 17 8.12 -14.43 6.96
CA ALA A 17 9.40 -14.76 6.37
C ALA A 17 10.48 -14.60 7.44
N SER A 18 11.06 -15.73 7.84
CA SER A 18 12.26 -15.76 8.68
C SER A 18 13.44 -15.21 7.88
N ILE A 19 14.21 -14.33 8.52
CA ILE A 19 15.41 -13.71 7.97
C ILE A 19 16.49 -14.79 7.75
N ALA A 20 16.91 -15.03 6.50
CA ALA A 20 18.29 -15.31 6.10
C ALA A 20 18.37 -15.56 4.58
N GLY A 21 19.04 -14.66 3.86
CA GLY A 21 19.46 -14.86 2.45
C GLY A 21 18.54 -14.21 1.42
N ASP A 22 19.13 -13.28 0.66
CA ASP A 22 18.64 -12.65 -0.58
C ASP A 22 17.24 -11.96 -0.56
N PRO A 23 17.15 -10.61 -0.58
CA PRO A 23 15.87 -9.89 -0.45
C PRO A 23 14.93 -10.02 -1.66
N CYS A 24 15.33 -10.69 -2.74
CA CYS A 24 14.46 -10.99 -3.88
C CYS A 24 13.70 -12.33 -3.79
N GLU A 25 13.98 -13.17 -2.78
CA GLU A 25 13.34 -14.49 -2.61
C GLU A 25 12.56 -14.62 -1.30
N ALA A 26 11.89 -13.56 -0.83
CA ALA A 26 10.88 -13.71 0.21
C ALA A 26 9.67 -14.48 -0.35
N ARG A 27 9.78 -15.81 -0.41
CA ARG A 27 8.67 -16.72 -0.65
C ARG A 27 7.70 -16.63 0.53
N TRP A 28 6.43 -16.48 0.20
CA TRP A 28 5.25 -16.54 1.07
C TRP A 28 5.26 -17.82 1.93
N THR A 29 5.55 -17.73 3.24
CA THR A 29 5.62 -18.90 4.14
C THR A 29 4.60 -18.89 5.29
N GLY A 30 3.63 -17.98 5.29
CA GLY A 30 2.43 -18.11 6.12
C GLY A 30 1.31 -18.74 5.31
N GLU A 31 0.76 -19.87 5.76
CA GLU A 31 -0.33 -20.57 5.06
C GLU A 31 -1.62 -19.71 5.10
N ALA A 32 -1.75 -18.83 4.12
CA ALA A 32 -3.03 -18.28 3.72
C ALA A 32 -3.81 -19.41 3.04
N GLU A 33 -4.91 -19.85 3.66
CA GLU A 33 -5.77 -20.85 3.05
C GLU A 33 -6.74 -20.15 2.10
N ALA A 34 -6.64 -20.47 0.80
CA ALA A 34 -7.61 -20.03 -0.18
C ALA A 34 -8.91 -20.81 0.06
N ILE A 35 -9.96 -20.11 0.50
CA ILE A 35 -11.24 -20.75 0.78
C ILE A 35 -12.09 -20.75 -0.49
N ARG A 36 -12.64 -21.91 -0.81
CA ARG A 36 -13.64 -22.08 -1.87
C ARG A 36 -15.04 -22.03 -1.27
N ASP A 37 -16.01 -21.59 -2.06
CA ASP A 37 -17.43 -21.64 -1.71
C ASP A 37 -17.86 -20.74 -0.53
N VAL A 38 -17.15 -19.62 -0.30
CA VAL A 38 -17.61 -18.55 0.61
C VAL A 38 -18.61 -17.65 -0.10
N ASP A 39 -19.77 -17.42 0.53
CA ASP A 39 -20.70 -16.39 0.08
C ASP A 39 -20.06 -15.01 0.22
N SER A 40 -19.79 -14.37 -0.91
CA SER A 40 -19.20 -13.02 -0.97
C SER A 40 -20.24 -11.93 -1.23
N GLY A 41 -21.54 -12.23 -1.11
CA GLY A 41 -22.63 -11.27 -1.35
C GLY A 41 -22.50 -10.01 -0.50
N ALA A 42 -22.26 -10.16 0.80
CA ALA A 42 -22.03 -9.04 1.71
C ALA A 42 -20.78 -8.22 1.34
N ALA A 43 -19.68 -8.89 0.99
CA ALA A 43 -18.45 -8.23 0.57
C ALA A 43 -18.60 -7.45 -0.75
N LEU A 44 -19.35 -8.01 -1.72
CA LEU A 44 -19.66 -7.33 -2.99
C LEU A 44 -20.55 -6.10 -2.76
N GLN A 45 -21.55 -6.20 -1.89
CA GLN A 45 -22.38 -5.06 -1.52
C GLN A 45 -21.54 -3.97 -0.85
N TYR A 46 -20.73 -4.35 0.15
CA TYR A 46 -19.85 -3.43 0.87
C TYR A 46 -18.86 -2.75 -0.10
N ALA A 47 -18.25 -3.49 -1.01
CA ALA A 47 -17.36 -2.93 -2.02
C ALA A 47 -18.10 -1.95 -2.95
N ALA A 48 -19.32 -2.27 -3.37
CA ALA A 48 -20.12 -1.38 -4.22
C ALA A 48 -20.41 -0.04 -3.51
N GLU A 49 -20.67 -0.08 -2.20
CA GLU A 49 -20.86 1.12 -1.36
C GLU A 49 -19.54 1.92 -1.20
N ALA A 50 -18.40 1.23 -1.10
CA ALA A 50 -17.06 1.85 -1.03
C ALA A 50 -16.56 2.40 -2.36
N TRP A 51 -17.08 1.92 -3.48
CA TRP A 51 -16.55 2.18 -4.81
C TRP A 51 -16.32 3.68 -5.12
N PRO A 52 -17.29 4.58 -4.83
CA PRO A 52 -17.12 6.01 -5.10
C PRO A 52 -16.02 6.66 -4.26
N THR A 53 -15.84 6.23 -3.01
CA THR A 53 -14.84 6.81 -2.08
C THR A 53 -13.41 6.40 -2.44
N LEU A 54 -13.27 5.41 -3.31
CA LEU A 54 -12.01 4.92 -3.87
C LEU A 54 -11.68 5.54 -5.24
N GLY A 55 -12.46 6.55 -5.67
CA GLY A 55 -12.29 7.21 -6.96
C GLY A 55 -12.53 6.27 -8.16
N LEU A 56 -13.24 5.16 -7.94
CA LEU A 56 -13.51 4.17 -8.98
C LEU A 56 -14.82 4.50 -9.69
N LYS A 57 -14.84 4.32 -11.02
CA LYS A 57 -16.08 4.50 -11.80
C LYS A 57 -17.12 3.48 -11.34
N PRO A 58 -18.35 3.92 -10.99
CA PRO A 58 -19.41 3.01 -10.57
C PRO A 58 -19.68 1.92 -11.61
N ARG A 59 -19.84 0.68 -11.14
CA ARG A 59 -20.24 -0.46 -11.95
C ARG A 59 -20.98 -1.48 -11.11
N SER A 60 -21.78 -2.32 -11.76
CA SER A 60 -22.36 -3.48 -11.08
C SER A 60 -21.25 -4.51 -10.82
N LEU A 61 -21.06 -4.86 -9.54
CA LEU A 61 -20.17 -5.93 -9.10
C LEU A 61 -20.93 -7.26 -9.13
N GLN A 62 -20.25 -8.32 -9.55
CA GLN A 62 -20.81 -9.66 -9.75
C GLN A 62 -19.92 -10.69 -9.06
N ALA A 63 -20.43 -11.91 -8.81
CA ALA A 63 -19.65 -12.99 -8.19
C ALA A 63 -18.31 -13.26 -8.91
N ARG A 64 -18.29 -13.15 -10.24
CA ARG A 64 -17.07 -13.30 -11.07
C ARG A 64 -16.00 -12.23 -10.86
N ASP A 65 -16.34 -11.12 -10.19
CA ASP A 65 -15.39 -10.07 -9.83
C ASP A 65 -14.59 -10.43 -8.57
N VAL A 66 -15.07 -11.38 -7.76
CA VAL A 66 -14.30 -11.96 -6.66
C VAL A 66 -13.24 -12.89 -7.26
N THR A 67 -11.98 -12.52 -7.09
CA THR A 67 -10.83 -13.23 -7.65
C THR A 67 -10.27 -14.28 -6.69
N SER A 68 -10.36 -14.02 -5.39
CA SER A 68 -9.98 -14.95 -4.33
C SER A 68 -10.61 -14.54 -3.01
N VAL A 69 -10.78 -15.52 -2.12
CA VAL A 69 -11.09 -15.30 -0.71
C VAL A 69 -10.02 -16.00 0.12
N VAL A 70 -9.44 -15.26 1.07
CA VAL A 70 -8.37 -15.76 1.94
C VAL A 70 -8.81 -15.64 3.39
N ALA A 71 -8.61 -16.69 4.19
CA ALA A 71 -8.73 -16.60 5.64
C ALA A 71 -7.39 -16.37 6.31
N ARG A 72 -7.34 -15.41 7.24
CA ARG A 72 -6.15 -15.17 8.05
C ARG A 72 -6.46 -14.38 9.32
N GLY A 73 -5.81 -14.72 10.42
CA GLY A 73 -5.94 -13.95 11.67
C GLY A 73 -7.38 -13.87 12.20
N GLY A 74 -8.21 -14.88 11.92
CA GLY A 74 -9.64 -14.86 12.27
C GLY A 74 -10.49 -13.93 11.39
N ARG A 75 -9.99 -13.50 10.23
CA ARG A 75 -10.68 -12.63 9.27
C ARG A 75 -10.69 -13.27 7.88
N LEU A 76 -11.73 -12.97 7.11
CA LEU A 76 -11.83 -13.26 5.69
C LEU A 76 -11.46 -11.99 4.90
N PHE A 77 -10.82 -12.22 3.78
CA PHE A 77 -10.34 -11.19 2.87
C PHE A 77 -10.84 -11.49 1.47
N HIS A 78 -11.77 -10.67 0.97
CA HIS A 78 -12.37 -10.83 -0.34
C HIS A 78 -11.64 -9.92 -1.33
N HIS A 79 -10.97 -10.50 -2.32
CA HIS A 79 -10.25 -9.75 -3.34
C HIS A 79 -11.18 -9.50 -4.54
N ILE A 80 -11.68 -8.28 -4.66
CA ILE A 80 -12.66 -7.90 -5.68
C ILE A 80 -11.97 -7.07 -6.75
N ARG A 81 -11.94 -7.55 -8.00
CA ARG A 81 -11.25 -6.89 -9.11
C ARG A 81 -11.78 -5.47 -9.34
N ALA A 82 -10.91 -4.47 -9.25
CA ALA A 82 -11.26 -3.07 -9.50
C ALA A 82 -11.40 -2.77 -11.00
N PHE A 83 -10.42 -3.20 -11.81
CA PHE A 83 -10.35 -2.90 -13.24
C PHE A 83 -10.38 -4.18 -14.09
N PRO A 84 -11.50 -4.52 -14.75
CA PRO A 84 -11.62 -5.74 -15.55
C PRO A 84 -10.65 -5.85 -16.75
N ARG A 85 -10.01 -4.75 -17.18
CA ARG A 85 -9.19 -4.72 -18.41
C ARG A 85 -7.84 -4.01 -18.26
N LYS A 86 -7.80 -2.81 -17.69
CA LYS A 86 -6.60 -1.95 -17.71
C LYS A 86 -5.54 -2.35 -16.69
N LEU A 87 -5.95 -2.90 -15.54
CA LEU A 87 -5.09 -3.29 -14.42
C LEU A 87 -5.71 -4.51 -13.69
N PRO A 88 -5.54 -5.74 -14.22
CA PRO A 88 -6.27 -6.91 -13.75
C PRO A 88 -5.91 -7.33 -12.31
N GLU A 89 -4.71 -6.96 -11.85
CA GLU A 89 -4.18 -7.24 -10.51
C GLU A 89 -4.54 -6.17 -9.48
N THR A 90 -5.35 -5.16 -9.86
CA THR A 90 -5.88 -4.19 -8.91
C THR A 90 -7.18 -4.67 -8.30
N CYS A 91 -7.22 -4.76 -6.97
CA CYS A 91 -8.36 -5.21 -6.21
C CYS A 91 -8.77 -4.20 -5.14
N VAL A 92 -10.08 -4.12 -4.91
CA VAL A 92 -10.62 -3.71 -3.62
C VAL A 92 -10.62 -4.94 -2.73
N VAL A 93 -9.83 -4.89 -1.65
CA VAL A 93 -9.81 -5.95 -0.64
C VAL A 93 -10.78 -5.54 0.45
N VAL A 94 -11.82 -6.35 0.67
CA VAL A 94 -12.82 -6.16 1.74
C VAL A 94 -12.59 -7.20 2.82
N THR A 95 -12.75 -6.81 4.08
CA THR A 95 -12.57 -7.72 5.21
C THR A 95 -13.81 -7.91 6.04
N GLU A 96 -13.95 -9.12 6.58
CA GLU A 96 -14.97 -9.48 7.57
C GLU A 96 -14.42 -10.47 8.61
N PRO A 97 -14.94 -10.49 9.85
CA PRO A 97 -14.59 -11.50 10.84
C PRO A 97 -15.08 -12.91 10.45
N THR A 98 -14.25 -13.94 10.64
CA THR A 98 -14.58 -15.36 10.31
C THR A 98 -15.73 -15.94 11.13
N LEU A 99 -15.97 -15.44 12.35
CA LEU A 99 -16.93 -16.01 13.31
C LEU A 99 -18.37 -15.47 13.15
N GLY A 100 -18.74 -14.95 11.98
CA GLY A 100 -20.14 -14.59 11.65
C GLY A 100 -20.76 -13.44 12.45
N GLN A 101 -19.97 -12.76 13.30
CA GLN A 101 -20.39 -11.60 14.06
C GLN A 101 -19.70 -10.36 13.51
N GLY A 102 -20.41 -9.55 12.70
CA GLY A 102 -19.98 -8.17 12.42
C GLY A 102 -20.09 -7.70 10.97
N GLY A 103 -20.30 -8.58 10.00
CA GLY A 103 -20.31 -8.21 8.58
C GLY A 103 -18.97 -7.62 8.12
N CYS A 104 -18.92 -7.11 6.89
CA CYS A 104 -17.73 -6.43 6.38
C CYS A 104 -17.51 -5.11 7.13
N ASP A 105 -16.28 -4.89 7.61
CA ASP A 105 -15.95 -3.75 8.48
C ASP A 105 -14.94 -2.79 7.85
N ALA A 106 -14.10 -3.27 6.93
CA ALA A 106 -13.04 -2.47 6.33
C ALA A 106 -12.71 -2.82 4.87
N HIS A 107 -12.03 -1.90 4.18
CA HIS A 107 -11.53 -2.10 2.81
C HIS A 107 -10.26 -1.32 2.48
N ILE A 108 -9.57 -1.74 1.42
CA ILE A 108 -8.43 -1.03 0.83
C ILE A 108 -8.34 -1.29 -0.69
N LEU A 109 -7.88 -0.30 -1.45
CA LEU A 109 -7.58 -0.44 -2.88
C LEU A 109 -6.08 -0.69 -3.06
N ILE A 110 -5.72 -1.81 -3.71
CA ILE A 110 -4.33 -2.15 -3.99
C ILE A 110 -4.14 -2.71 -5.39
N ASN A 111 -2.97 -2.45 -5.98
CA ASN A 111 -2.45 -3.13 -7.16
C ASN A 111 -1.38 -4.16 -6.77
N PHE A 112 -1.73 -5.45 -6.74
CA PHE A 112 -0.79 -6.53 -6.38
C PHE A 112 0.39 -6.64 -7.35
N ALA A 113 0.24 -6.20 -8.61
CA ALA A 113 1.36 -6.20 -9.55
C ALA A 113 2.48 -5.22 -9.14
N ALA A 114 2.17 -4.16 -8.38
CA ALA A 114 3.16 -3.16 -7.97
C ALA A 114 4.27 -3.75 -7.09
N ASP A 115 3.95 -4.80 -6.31
CA ASP A 115 4.92 -5.45 -5.41
C ASP A 115 6.03 -6.18 -6.19
N SER A 116 5.72 -6.63 -7.40
CA SER A 116 6.67 -7.30 -8.31
C SER A 116 7.52 -6.31 -9.12
N VAL A 117 7.24 -5.00 -9.06
CA VAL A 117 8.00 -3.99 -9.79
C VAL A 117 9.13 -3.46 -8.92
N ARG A 118 10.35 -3.44 -9.45
CA ARG A 118 11.49 -2.80 -8.77
C ARG A 118 11.26 -1.28 -8.72
N PRO A 119 11.30 -0.65 -7.54
CA PRO A 119 11.05 0.79 -7.43
C PRO A 119 12.09 1.65 -8.17
N VAL A 120 11.61 2.76 -8.72
CA VAL A 120 12.40 3.86 -9.28
C VAL A 120 12.45 4.97 -8.24
N LEU A 121 13.64 5.48 -7.97
CA LEU A 121 13.86 6.68 -7.16
C LEU A 121 14.00 7.89 -8.09
N ASP A 122 13.20 8.90 -7.84
CA ASP A 122 13.33 10.25 -8.39
C ASP A 122 13.70 11.19 -7.24
N CYS A 123 14.80 11.93 -7.37
CA CYS A 123 15.29 12.87 -6.38
C CYS A 123 15.88 14.10 -7.11
N PRO A 124 15.04 15.09 -7.41
CA PRO A 124 15.44 16.26 -8.20
C PRO A 124 16.56 17.09 -7.56
N ALA A 125 16.60 17.20 -6.22
CA ALA A 125 17.69 17.86 -5.49
C ALA A 125 19.08 17.26 -5.77
N PHE A 126 19.14 16.03 -6.31
CA PHE A 126 20.38 15.36 -6.73
C PHE A 126 20.45 15.12 -8.24
N HIS A 127 19.52 15.71 -9.02
CA HIS A 127 19.33 15.46 -10.45
C HIS A 127 19.31 13.96 -10.80
N TYR A 128 18.67 13.15 -9.95
CA TYR A 128 18.70 11.71 -10.05
C TYR A 128 17.32 11.14 -10.34
N GLN A 129 17.22 10.36 -11.43
CA GLN A 129 16.05 9.53 -11.71
C GLN A 129 16.52 8.15 -12.21
N GLY A 130 16.13 7.08 -11.53
CA GLY A 130 16.50 5.73 -11.96
C GLY A 130 16.31 4.64 -10.90
N PRO A 131 16.87 3.44 -11.11
CA PRO A 131 16.68 2.31 -10.20
C PRO A 131 17.05 2.66 -8.76
N ALA A 132 16.13 2.41 -7.83
CA ALA A 132 16.38 2.64 -6.42
C ALA A 132 17.35 1.58 -5.87
N THR A 133 18.26 2.00 -5.00
CA THR A 133 19.14 1.12 -4.24
C THR A 133 19.25 1.62 -2.81
N ALA A 134 19.53 0.72 -1.87
CA ALA A 134 19.69 1.12 -0.47
C ALA A 134 20.83 2.14 -0.28
N ALA A 135 21.89 2.05 -1.07
CA ALA A 135 22.99 3.02 -1.05
C ALA A 135 22.53 4.42 -1.48
N LYS A 136 21.80 4.52 -2.60
CA LYS A 136 21.27 5.80 -3.11
C LYS A 136 20.28 6.44 -2.14
N ILE A 137 19.35 5.67 -1.59
CA ILE A 137 18.39 6.17 -0.59
C ILE A 137 19.12 6.75 0.61
N ARG A 138 20.06 6.00 1.22
CA ARG A 138 20.85 6.49 2.36
C ARG A 138 21.71 7.71 2.02
N GLN A 139 22.26 7.76 0.81
CA GLN A 139 23.10 8.87 0.38
C GLN A 139 22.28 10.15 0.16
N MET A 140 21.09 10.05 -0.40
CA MET A 140 20.35 11.20 -0.91
C MET A 140 19.36 11.75 0.12
N ILE A 141 18.52 10.89 0.72
CA ILE A 141 17.34 11.33 1.49
C ILE A 141 17.73 12.25 2.64
N GLY A 142 18.63 11.82 3.52
CA GLY A 142 19.10 12.61 4.67
C GLY A 142 19.92 13.86 4.33
N ARG A 143 20.17 14.13 3.04
CA ARG A 143 21.01 15.24 2.56
C ARG A 143 20.26 16.20 1.64
N ILE A 144 18.96 16.01 1.45
CA ILE A 144 18.12 16.99 0.77
C ILE A 144 18.13 18.28 1.60
N ASP A 145 18.51 19.39 0.99
CA ASP A 145 18.45 20.72 1.60
C ASP A 145 17.03 21.29 1.43
N PRO A 146 16.36 21.77 2.50
CA PRO A 146 15.02 22.36 2.40
C PRO A 146 14.95 23.59 1.48
N ASN A 147 16.08 24.24 1.19
CA ASN A 147 16.14 25.45 0.37
C ASN A 147 16.38 25.17 -1.13
N GLU A 148 16.49 23.91 -1.53
CA GLU A 148 16.56 23.53 -2.95
C GLU A 148 15.21 23.79 -3.64
N ASP A 149 15.23 24.06 -4.95
CA ASP A 149 14.02 24.36 -5.72
C ASP A 149 12.99 23.21 -5.69
N ASN A 150 13.47 21.97 -5.54
CA ASN A 150 12.65 20.76 -5.52
C ASN A 150 13.14 19.82 -4.42
N PRO A 151 12.87 20.12 -3.13
CA PRO A 151 13.48 19.44 -2.01
C PRO A 151 12.72 18.15 -1.67
N PHE A 152 12.39 17.34 -2.69
CA PHE A 152 11.60 16.12 -2.52
C PHE A 152 12.29 14.88 -3.12
N ALA A 153 11.80 13.71 -2.73
CA ALA A 153 12.16 12.45 -3.35
C ALA A 153 10.95 11.50 -3.41
N ILE A 154 10.82 10.78 -4.52
CA ILE A 154 9.73 9.82 -4.78
C ILE A 154 10.33 8.46 -5.04
N LEU A 155 9.83 7.45 -4.32
CA LEU A 155 10.10 6.05 -4.55
C LEU A 155 8.85 5.39 -5.16
N SER A 156 8.81 5.31 -6.49
CA SER A 156 7.65 4.85 -7.27
C SER A 156 7.78 3.40 -7.72
N ARG A 157 6.70 2.62 -7.62
CA ARG A 157 6.59 1.25 -8.17
C ARG A 157 5.85 1.23 -9.49
N THR A 158 4.73 1.94 -9.57
CA THR A 158 3.93 2.08 -10.78
C THR A 158 3.31 3.46 -10.84
N GLU A 159 2.68 3.79 -11.96
CA GLU A 159 1.77 4.93 -12.01
C GLU A 159 0.76 4.81 -10.87
N GLY A 160 0.70 5.86 -10.04
CA GLY A 160 -0.20 5.96 -8.90
C GLY A 160 0.16 5.15 -7.64
N THR A 161 1.29 4.44 -7.60
CA THR A 161 1.75 3.73 -6.39
C THR A 161 3.18 4.12 -6.01
N TYR A 162 3.33 4.87 -4.92
CA TYR A 162 4.61 5.42 -4.49
C TYR A 162 4.65 5.71 -2.98
N LEU A 163 5.86 5.92 -2.45
CA LEU A 163 6.16 6.58 -1.18
C LEU A 163 7.03 7.81 -1.50
N GLN A 164 6.67 8.99 -1.01
CA GLN A 164 7.42 10.22 -1.27
C GLN A 164 7.65 11.04 -0.02
N THR A 165 8.66 11.90 -0.09
CA THR A 165 8.99 12.83 0.99
C THR A 165 9.34 14.20 0.45
N LEU A 166 8.98 15.24 1.21
CA LEU A 166 9.39 16.62 1.00
C LEU A 166 10.18 17.08 2.23
N ARG A 167 11.42 17.52 2.04
CA ARG A 167 12.23 18.15 3.08
C ARG A 167 11.69 19.55 3.35
N ILE A 168 11.46 19.83 4.63
CA ILE A 168 11.15 21.15 5.18
C ILE A 168 12.16 21.48 6.29
N ASP A 169 12.11 22.69 6.86
CA ASP A 169 13.07 23.09 7.90
C ASP A 169 13.04 22.15 9.11
N GLU A 170 11.83 21.82 9.59
CA GLU A 170 11.59 21.04 10.80
C GLU A 170 11.85 19.53 10.64
N GLY A 171 11.91 19.03 9.41
CA GLY A 171 11.92 17.59 9.17
C GLY A 171 11.56 17.23 7.75
N TYR A 172 10.80 16.15 7.61
CA TYR A 172 10.33 15.67 6.33
C TYR A 172 8.82 15.45 6.41
N LEU A 173 8.08 16.00 5.46
CA LEU A 173 6.72 15.53 5.20
C LEU A 173 6.82 14.21 4.47
N LEU A 174 6.05 13.22 4.90
CA LEU A 174 6.10 11.87 4.36
C LEU A 174 4.69 11.45 3.98
N GLU A 175 4.53 10.95 2.77
CA GLU A 175 3.22 10.57 2.22
C GLU A 175 3.36 9.41 1.25
N HIS A 176 2.28 8.66 1.06
CA HIS A 176 2.22 7.57 0.10
C HIS A 176 0.89 7.55 -0.64
N GLN A 177 0.90 6.94 -1.81
CA GLN A 177 -0.30 6.70 -2.58
C GLN A 177 -0.35 5.25 -3.03
N LEU A 178 -1.53 4.64 -2.97
CA LEU A 178 -1.79 3.30 -3.49
C LEU A 178 -2.77 3.40 -4.66
N VAL A 179 -2.37 3.03 -5.87
CA VAL A 179 -3.20 3.03 -7.09
C VAL A 179 -3.63 4.42 -7.59
N ASN A 180 -4.27 5.26 -6.77
CA ASN A 180 -4.81 6.57 -7.17
C ASN A 180 -4.89 7.57 -6.00
N VAL A 181 -5.20 8.83 -6.32
CA VAL A 181 -5.29 9.95 -5.36
C VAL A 181 -6.32 9.73 -4.26
N SER A 182 -7.38 8.97 -4.51
CA SER A 182 -8.39 8.64 -3.49
C SER A 182 -7.88 7.66 -2.43
N SER A 183 -6.65 7.18 -2.58
CA SER A 183 -5.91 6.30 -1.65
C SER A 183 -4.54 6.92 -1.34
N HIS A 184 -4.52 8.24 -1.11
CA HIS A 184 -3.36 9.02 -0.68
C HIS A 184 -3.43 9.22 0.84
N TYR A 185 -2.28 9.00 1.49
CA TYR A 185 -2.12 9.12 2.93
C TYR A 185 -0.85 9.88 3.27
N GLU A 186 -0.85 10.60 4.40
CA GLU A 186 0.28 11.35 4.90
C GLU A 186 0.56 11.07 6.39
N VAL A 187 1.78 11.36 6.82
CA VAL A 187 2.10 11.46 8.25
C VAL A 187 1.81 12.91 8.68
N PRO A 188 0.95 13.12 9.70
CA PRO A 188 0.44 14.46 10.05
C PRO A 188 1.48 15.42 10.64
N ALA A 189 2.68 14.92 10.97
CA ALA A 189 3.75 15.70 11.57
C ALA A 189 5.08 15.45 10.84
N PRO A 190 5.99 16.45 10.84
CA PRO A 190 7.32 16.28 10.26
C PRO A 190 8.08 15.12 10.90
N VAL A 191 8.71 14.30 10.05
CA VAL A 191 9.43 13.09 10.43
C VAL A 191 10.95 13.33 10.36
N PRO A 192 11.76 12.76 11.27
CA PRO A 192 13.21 12.79 11.15
C PRO A 192 13.72 12.08 9.89
N GLY A 193 14.79 12.61 9.27
CA GLY A 193 15.34 12.05 8.03
C GLY A 193 15.81 10.60 8.14
N GLU A 194 16.25 10.17 9.32
CA GLU A 194 16.60 8.76 9.58
C GLU A 194 15.37 7.85 9.45
N SER A 195 14.25 8.22 10.08
CA SER A 195 13.00 7.46 10.00
C SER A 195 12.42 7.46 8.59
N VAL A 196 12.53 8.55 7.83
CA VAL A 196 12.15 8.56 6.40
C VAL A 196 13.03 7.62 5.58
N THR A 197 14.35 7.63 5.84
CA THR A 197 15.31 6.75 5.16
C THR A 197 14.96 5.28 5.43
N GLU A 198 14.68 4.92 6.69
CA GLU A 198 14.26 3.58 7.08
C GLU A 198 12.94 3.15 6.41
N ALA A 199 11.95 4.05 6.38
CA ALA A 199 10.67 3.81 5.72
C ALA A 199 10.84 3.56 4.22
N MET A 200 11.64 4.38 3.53
CA MET A 200 11.95 4.18 2.11
C MET A 200 12.73 2.90 1.85
N LEU A 201 13.63 2.50 2.76
CA LEU A 201 14.33 1.22 2.66
C LEU A 201 13.38 0.02 2.88
N SER A 202 12.43 0.13 3.79
CA SER A 202 11.36 -0.86 3.99
C SER A 202 10.48 -0.96 2.73
N TYR A 203 10.04 0.18 2.18
CA TYR A 203 9.29 0.23 0.93
C TYR A 203 10.06 -0.38 -0.24
N LEU A 204 11.37 -0.10 -0.35
CA LEU A 204 12.26 -0.67 -1.36
C LEU A 204 12.29 -2.20 -1.30
N ARG A 205 12.35 -2.78 -0.08
CA ARG A 205 12.36 -4.24 0.13
C ARG A 205 10.98 -4.88 -0.03
N GLY A 206 9.90 -4.11 0.09
CA GLY A 206 8.54 -4.63 0.06
C GLY A 206 8.13 -5.34 1.36
N ASP A 207 8.77 -5.02 2.49
CA ASP A 207 8.49 -5.68 3.78
C ASP A 207 7.44 -4.96 4.65
N TYR A 208 6.76 -3.95 4.08
CA TYR A 208 5.63 -3.18 4.64
C TYR A 208 5.81 -2.60 6.05
N GLN A 209 6.98 -2.70 6.68
CA GLN A 209 7.24 -2.14 8.01
C GLN A 209 7.01 -0.63 8.04
N TRP A 210 7.27 0.06 6.93
CA TRP A 210 7.01 1.48 6.74
C TRP A 210 5.55 1.89 7.04
N LEU A 211 4.59 0.98 6.88
CA LEU A 211 3.18 1.21 7.24
C LEU A 211 2.95 1.29 8.75
N GLU A 212 3.81 0.66 9.55
CA GLU A 212 3.66 0.59 11.01
C GLU A 212 4.51 1.65 11.74
N MET A 213 5.45 2.26 11.03
CA MET A 213 6.37 3.25 11.58
C MET A 213 5.67 4.55 11.96
N PHE A 214 4.52 4.85 11.36
CA PHE A 214 3.82 6.12 11.50
C PHE A 214 2.31 5.96 11.60
N ASP A 215 1.65 6.96 12.17
CA ASP A 215 0.19 7.07 12.18
C ASP A 215 -0.28 7.77 10.90
N TRP A 216 -0.46 6.99 9.84
CA TRP A 216 -0.91 7.47 8.53
C TRP A 216 -2.34 8.00 8.57
N GLN A 217 -2.56 9.16 7.96
CA GLN A 217 -3.88 9.77 7.81
C GLN A 217 -4.24 9.86 6.34
N LYS A 218 -5.46 9.46 5.98
CA LYS A 218 -5.94 9.64 4.61
C LYS A 218 -6.09 11.13 4.33
N GLN A 219 -5.58 11.58 3.18
CA GLN A 219 -5.88 12.91 2.70
C GLN A 219 -7.26 12.96 2.05
N GLU A 220 -8.01 14.00 2.38
CA GLU A 220 -9.20 14.41 1.64
C GLU A 220 -8.72 15.44 0.61
N LEU A 221 -8.61 15.02 -0.65
CA LEU A 221 -8.22 15.88 -1.75
C LEU A 221 -9.49 16.43 -2.41
N ASP A 222 -9.67 17.75 -2.36
CA ASP A 222 -10.78 18.50 -2.96
C ASP A 222 -10.75 18.51 -4.51
#